data_AF-A0AAW0CB16-F1
#
_entry.id   AF-A0AAW0CB16-F1
#
_cell.length_a   1.000
_cell.length_b   1.000
_cell.length_c   1.000
_cell.angle_alpha   90.00
_cell.angle_beta   90.00
_cell.angle_gamma   90.00
#
_symmetry.space_group_name_H-M   'P 1'
#
loop_
_entity.id
_entity.type
_entity.pdbx_description
1 polymer ?
#
loop_
_entity_poly.entity_id
_entity_poly.type
_entity_poly.pdbx_seq_one_letter_code
_entity_poly.pdbx_strand_id
1 'polypeptide(L)'
;IRLSQDSPLSSDTFPVMLNQAEKDDIVREFRAATNNLSLRRYECSFCGKLELASDIKMKSMELDISLLNDAVAKLRVVCRQVQIRAFEPSTLINGSYVLCHLCNLSVTYQKFCSIPVRSYANGLWLGKTPPELCDLTFLEEQCIARARATRCMYKISLGPSGQFAARGNVCILPQDSASLLN
;
A
#
# COMPACT_ATOMS: atom_id res chain seq x y z
N ILE A 1 -17.89 24.12 36.96
CA ILE A 1 -16.51 23.58 36.90
C ILE A 1 -16.23 22.93 38.25
N ARG A 2 -16.41 21.60 38.36
CA ARG A 2 -15.93 20.82 39.51
C ARG A 2 -14.73 20.05 38.99
N LEU A 3 -13.54 20.44 39.42
CA LEU A 3 -12.32 19.66 39.21
C LEU A 3 -12.41 18.45 40.15
N SER A 4 -12.55 17.27 39.57
CA SER A 4 -12.37 16.01 40.27
C SER A 4 -10.92 15.95 40.77
N GLN A 5 -10.77 15.63 42.04
CA GLN A 5 -9.48 15.48 42.72
C GLN A 5 -8.66 14.41 42.00
N ASP A 6 -7.50 14.80 41.49
CA ASP A 6 -6.47 13.88 41.01
C ASP A 6 -5.98 13.05 42.20
N SER A 7 -6.29 11.76 42.18
CA SER A 7 -5.63 10.76 43.00
C SER A 7 -4.13 10.75 42.66
N PRO A 8 -3.22 10.65 43.63
CA PRO A 8 -1.80 10.56 43.33
C PRO A 8 -1.55 9.29 42.52
N LEU A 9 -1.00 9.42 41.31
CA LEU A 9 -0.50 8.27 40.55
C LEU A 9 0.55 7.56 41.43
N SER A 10 0.22 6.36 41.91
CA SER A 10 1.17 5.53 42.65
C SER A 10 2.36 5.22 41.75
N SER A 11 3.56 5.57 42.20
CA SER A 11 4.81 5.47 41.46
C SER A 11 5.33 4.04 41.23
N ASP A 12 4.57 2.99 41.58
CA ASP A 12 5.14 1.66 41.81
C ASP A 12 4.57 0.53 40.96
N THR A 13 3.74 0.79 39.94
CA THR A 13 3.31 -0.30 39.04
C THR A 13 4.29 -0.48 37.90
N PHE A 14 5.47 -1.02 38.22
CA PHE A 14 6.33 -1.64 37.22
C PHE A 14 5.50 -2.70 36.48
N PRO A 15 5.57 -2.82 35.14
CA PRO A 15 4.80 -3.83 34.42
C PRO A 15 5.08 -5.22 35.00
N VAL A 16 3.99 -5.93 35.32
CA VAL A 16 4.06 -7.29 35.87
C VAL A 16 4.87 -8.16 34.90
N MET A 17 5.88 -8.84 35.43
CA MET A 17 6.67 -9.77 34.64
C MET A 17 5.78 -10.91 34.15
N LEU A 18 5.71 -11.09 32.83
CA LEU A 18 4.97 -12.19 32.22
C LEU A 18 5.45 -13.53 32.75
N ASN A 19 4.51 -14.41 33.05
CA ASN A 19 4.82 -15.79 33.41
C ASN A 19 5.33 -16.57 32.18
N GLN A 20 5.87 -17.78 32.39
CA GLN A 20 6.47 -18.52 31.29
C GLN A 20 5.44 -18.92 30.22
N ALA A 21 4.21 -19.26 30.60
CA ALA A 21 3.16 -19.61 29.65
C ALA A 21 2.78 -18.43 28.76
N GLU A 22 2.65 -17.22 29.32
CA GLU A 22 2.38 -16.00 28.56
C GLU A 22 3.52 -15.68 27.58
N LYS A 23 4.78 -15.89 27.99
CA LYS A 23 5.94 -15.74 27.09
C LYS A 23 5.91 -16.75 25.96
N ASP A 24 5.62 -18.01 26.25
CA ASP A 24 5.56 -19.08 25.25
C ASP A 24 4.40 -18.86 24.26
N ASP A 25 3.27 -18.35 24.75
CA ASP A 25 2.11 -17.97 23.94
C ASP A 25 2.46 -16.84 22.97
N ILE A 26 3.11 -15.76 23.45
CA ILE A 26 3.58 -14.66 22.60
C ILE A 26 4.55 -15.17 21.52
N VAL A 27 5.50 -16.03 21.89
CA VAL A 27 6.46 -16.60 20.92
C VAL A 27 5.74 -17.46 19.89
N ARG A 28 4.75 -18.25 20.29
CA ARG A 28 3.96 -19.09 19.39
C ARG A 28 3.11 -18.25 18.44
N GLU A 29 2.42 -17.23 18.95
CA GLU A 29 1.64 -16.28 18.15
C GLU A 29 2.52 -15.53 17.16
N PHE A 30 3.69 -15.06 17.60
CA PHE A 30 4.67 -14.43 16.73
C PHE A 30 5.09 -15.37 15.61
N ARG A 31 5.52 -16.60 15.93
CA ARG A 31 5.91 -17.60 14.92
C ARG A 31 4.77 -17.92 13.95
N ALA A 32 3.54 -18.02 14.44
CA ALA A 32 2.37 -18.26 13.61
C ALA A 32 2.09 -17.07 12.68
N ALA A 33 2.23 -15.84 13.15
CA ALA A 33 2.03 -14.63 12.35
C ALA A 33 3.17 -14.40 11.33
N THR A 34 4.40 -14.77 11.68
CA THR A 34 5.61 -14.48 10.87
C THR A 34 6.16 -15.67 10.09
N ASN A 35 5.43 -16.79 10.01
CA ASN A 35 5.88 -17.90 9.16
C ASN A 35 5.70 -17.58 7.66
N ASN A 36 6.39 -18.33 6.81
CA ASN A 36 6.40 -18.13 5.36
C ASN A 36 5.02 -18.25 4.69
N LEU A 37 4.11 -19.05 5.24
CA LEU A 37 2.76 -19.20 4.71
C LEU A 37 1.91 -17.97 5.06
N SER A 38 1.97 -17.53 6.32
CA SER A 38 1.24 -16.35 6.82
C SER A 38 1.71 -15.05 6.18
N LEU A 39 3.02 -14.92 5.91
CA LEU A 39 3.61 -13.76 5.24
C LEU A 39 3.61 -13.88 3.72
N ARG A 40 3.05 -14.96 3.15
CA ARG A 40 2.99 -15.13 1.71
C ARG A 40 2.15 -14.01 1.11
N ARG A 41 2.73 -13.27 0.18
CA ARG A 41 2.06 -12.19 -0.55
C ARG A 41 1.96 -12.54 -2.02
N TYR A 42 0.93 -12.00 -2.65
CA TYR A 42 0.76 -12.04 -4.08
C TYR A 42 0.61 -10.63 -4.64
N GLU A 43 1.11 -10.46 -5.85
CA GLU A 43 0.98 -9.22 -6.58
C GLU A 43 -0.37 -9.15 -7.30
N CYS A 44 -1.10 -8.06 -7.12
CA CYS A 44 -2.32 -7.81 -7.86
C CYS A 44 -2.02 -7.58 -9.34
N SER A 45 -2.67 -8.35 -10.21
CA SER A 45 -2.45 -8.32 -11.65
C SER A 45 -2.72 -6.95 -12.28
N PHE A 46 -3.58 -6.13 -11.69
CA PHE A 46 -4.02 -4.86 -12.30
C PHE A 46 -3.34 -3.61 -11.72
N CYS A 47 -2.68 -3.71 -10.57
CA CYS A 47 -2.11 -2.54 -9.88
C CYS A 47 -0.75 -2.77 -9.22
N GLY A 48 -0.21 -3.99 -9.24
CA GLY A 48 1.11 -4.29 -8.66
C GLY A 48 1.15 -4.27 -7.14
N LYS A 49 0.01 -4.07 -6.46
CA LYS A 49 -0.03 -4.10 -4.99
C LYS A 49 0.27 -5.52 -4.51
N LEU A 50 1.28 -5.66 -3.65
CA LEU A 50 1.49 -6.86 -2.85
C LEU A 50 0.46 -6.92 -1.71
N GLU A 51 -0.28 -8.01 -1.62
CA GLU A 51 -1.28 -8.24 -0.58
C GLU A 51 -1.17 -9.68 -0.05
N LEU A 52 -1.52 -9.89 1.21
CA LEU A 52 -1.38 -11.20 1.86
C LEU A 52 -2.27 -12.24 1.16
N ALA A 53 -1.81 -13.48 1.14
CA ALA A 53 -2.53 -14.61 0.55
C ALA A 53 -3.96 -14.78 1.10
N SER A 54 -4.18 -14.41 2.36
CA SER A 54 -5.51 -14.41 3.00
C SER A 54 -6.50 -13.42 2.41
N ASP A 55 -6.00 -12.34 1.82
CA ASP A 55 -6.80 -11.14 1.50
C ASP A 55 -7.07 -11.00 0.00
N ILE A 56 -6.31 -11.70 -0.84
CA ILE A 56 -6.48 -11.66 -2.30
C ILE A 56 -7.76 -12.36 -2.77
N LYS A 57 -8.23 -11.96 -3.94
CA LYS A 57 -9.31 -12.65 -4.68
C LYS A 57 -8.78 -13.12 -6.02
N MET A 58 -9.02 -14.38 -6.35
CA MET A 58 -8.71 -14.92 -7.66
C MET A 58 -9.93 -14.83 -8.58
N LYS A 59 -9.71 -14.42 -9.82
CA LYS A 59 -10.74 -14.38 -10.87
C LYS A 59 -10.25 -15.11 -12.10
N SER A 60 -11.14 -15.87 -12.73
CA SER A 60 -10.86 -16.54 -14.00
C SER A 60 -10.40 -15.53 -15.06
N MET A 61 -9.62 -15.99 -16.03
CA MET A 61 -9.27 -15.20 -17.22
C MET A 61 -10.47 -14.83 -18.11
N GLU A 62 -11.65 -15.38 -17.84
CA GLU A 62 -12.91 -14.97 -18.45
C GLU A 62 -13.45 -13.62 -17.93
N LEU A 63 -12.82 -13.04 -16.90
CA LEU A 63 -13.16 -11.70 -16.40
C LEU A 63 -13.08 -10.67 -17.53
N ASP A 64 -14.18 -9.95 -17.78
CA ASP A 64 -14.24 -8.89 -18.78
C ASP A 64 -13.40 -7.67 -18.33
N ILE A 65 -12.23 -7.52 -18.95
CA ILE A 65 -11.28 -6.43 -18.75
C ILE A 65 -11.31 -5.39 -19.88
N SER A 66 -12.33 -5.40 -20.75
CA SER A 66 -12.40 -4.52 -21.92
C SER A 66 -12.32 -3.04 -21.54
N LEU A 67 -12.99 -2.65 -20.46
CA LEU A 67 -12.92 -1.29 -19.90
C LEU A 67 -11.47 -0.84 -19.61
N LEU A 68 -10.67 -1.74 -19.05
CA LEU A 68 -9.28 -1.44 -18.69
C LEU A 68 -8.39 -1.39 -19.93
N ASN A 69 -8.63 -2.27 -20.90
CA ASN A 69 -7.92 -2.26 -22.19
C ASN A 69 -8.16 -0.96 -22.96
N ASP A 70 -9.41 -0.48 -23.01
CA ASP A 70 -9.77 0.78 -23.67
C ASP A 70 -9.09 1.98 -23.00
N ALA A 71 -9.05 1.99 -21.66
CA ALA A 71 -8.36 3.03 -20.90
C ALA A 71 -6.85 3.04 -21.18
N VAL A 72 -6.21 1.86 -21.19
CA VAL A 72 -4.79 1.72 -21.51
C VAL A 72 -4.49 2.12 -22.95
N ALA A 73 -5.36 1.78 -23.91
CA ALA A 73 -5.18 2.20 -25.31
C ALA A 73 -5.11 3.73 -25.43
N LYS A 74 -5.98 4.45 -24.70
CA LYS A 74 -5.93 5.93 -24.62
C LYS A 74 -4.65 6.42 -23.95
N LEU A 75 -4.25 5.82 -22.83
CA LEU A 75 -3.03 6.20 -22.10
C LEU A 75 -1.76 6.02 -22.93
N ARG A 76 -1.66 4.94 -23.73
CA ARG A 76 -0.51 4.71 -24.62
C ARG A 76 -0.28 5.85 -25.60
N VAL A 77 -1.37 6.45 -26.10
CA VAL A 77 -1.33 7.60 -27.01
C VAL A 77 -0.96 8.88 -26.25
N VAL A 78 -1.67 9.16 -25.14
CA VAL A 78 -1.50 10.40 -24.38
C VAL A 78 -0.14 10.49 -23.71
N CYS A 79 0.29 9.42 -23.04
CA CYS A 79 1.53 9.38 -22.27
C CYS A 79 2.75 8.95 -23.10
N ARG A 80 2.56 8.56 -24.37
CA ARG A 80 3.61 7.97 -25.24
C ARG A 80 4.30 6.75 -24.62
N GLN A 81 3.58 6.01 -23.78
CA GLN A 81 4.09 4.81 -23.09
C GLN A 81 3.42 3.56 -23.67
N VAL A 82 3.93 3.07 -24.80
CA VAL A 82 3.38 1.89 -25.51
C VAL A 82 3.41 0.60 -24.67
N GLN A 83 4.24 0.56 -23.64
CA GLN A 83 4.46 -0.62 -22.80
C GLN A 83 3.41 -0.80 -21.70
N ILE A 84 2.59 0.21 -21.37
CA ILE A 84 1.51 0.08 -20.37
C ILE A 84 0.59 -1.05 -20.81
N ARG A 85 0.21 -1.94 -19.88
CA ARG A 85 -0.79 -3.00 -20.09
C ARG A 85 -1.89 -2.88 -19.05
N ALA A 86 -3.08 -3.40 -19.35
CA ALA A 86 -4.19 -3.40 -18.41
C ALA A 86 -3.88 -4.27 -17.17
N PHE A 87 -3.06 -5.30 -17.35
CA PHE A 87 -2.58 -6.18 -16.29
C PHE A 87 -1.15 -6.67 -16.58
N GLU A 88 -0.48 -7.22 -15.57
CA GLU A 88 0.85 -7.82 -15.67
C GLU A 88 0.75 -9.36 -15.82
N PRO A 89 1.12 -9.95 -16.98
CA PRO A 89 0.99 -11.39 -17.19
C PRO A 89 1.80 -12.28 -16.24
N SER A 90 2.94 -11.81 -15.72
CA SER A 90 3.76 -12.60 -14.78
C SER A 90 3.06 -12.85 -13.43
N THR A 91 2.03 -12.08 -13.11
CA THR A 91 1.27 -12.20 -11.85
C THR A 91 0.15 -13.23 -11.88
N LEU A 92 -0.12 -13.85 -13.04
CA LEU A 92 -1.19 -14.84 -13.18
C LEU A 92 -0.85 -16.12 -12.40
N ILE A 93 -1.82 -16.67 -11.69
CA ILE A 93 -1.68 -17.94 -10.95
C ILE A 93 -2.65 -18.93 -11.55
N ASN A 94 -2.14 -20.02 -12.11
CA ASN A 94 -2.95 -21.07 -12.75
C ASN A 94 -3.96 -20.49 -13.77
N GLY A 95 -3.55 -19.50 -14.56
CA GLY A 95 -4.44 -18.85 -15.53
C GLY A 95 -5.57 -18.04 -14.89
N SER A 96 -5.40 -17.56 -13.66
CA SER A 96 -6.33 -16.68 -12.96
C SER A 96 -5.67 -15.35 -12.62
N TYR A 97 -6.43 -14.26 -12.74
CA TYR A 97 -6.05 -12.95 -12.24
C TYR A 97 -6.04 -12.94 -10.72
N VAL A 98 -5.02 -12.33 -10.15
CA VAL A 98 -4.94 -12.02 -8.72
C VAL A 98 -5.40 -10.59 -8.51
N LEU A 99 -6.43 -10.40 -7.70
CA LEU A 99 -6.97 -9.08 -7.40
C LEU A 99 -6.75 -8.76 -5.93
N CYS A 100 -6.17 -7.59 -5.67
CA CYS A 100 -6.22 -7.01 -4.34
C CYS A 100 -7.64 -6.58 -3.97
N HIS A 101 -7.90 -6.37 -2.69
CA HIS A 101 -9.19 -5.95 -2.17
C HIS A 101 -9.74 -4.73 -2.94
N LEU A 102 -8.92 -3.69 -3.15
CA LEU A 102 -9.34 -2.46 -3.82
C LEU A 102 -9.67 -2.64 -5.30
N CYS A 103 -8.91 -3.46 -6.04
CA CYS A 103 -9.23 -3.75 -7.45
C CYS A 103 -10.50 -4.60 -7.56
N ASN A 104 -10.71 -5.53 -6.62
CA ASN A 104 -11.89 -6.38 -6.61
C ASN A 104 -13.19 -5.59 -6.33
N LEU A 105 -13.13 -4.44 -5.61
CA LEU A 105 -14.29 -3.56 -5.42
C LEU A 105 -14.85 -3.01 -6.74
N SER A 106 -14.02 -2.92 -7.79
CA SER A 106 -14.42 -2.47 -9.12
C SER A 106 -14.96 -3.60 -10.01
N VAL A 107 -15.10 -4.82 -9.47
CA VAL A 107 -15.60 -5.98 -10.22
C VAL A 107 -17.03 -6.31 -9.80
N THR A 108 -17.91 -6.46 -10.78
CA THR A 108 -19.31 -6.86 -10.58
C THR A 108 -19.71 -7.81 -11.70
N TYR A 109 -20.35 -8.93 -11.38
CA TYR A 109 -20.75 -9.98 -12.35
C TYR A 109 -19.67 -10.37 -13.38
N GLN A 110 -18.44 -10.66 -12.92
CA GLN A 110 -17.30 -11.01 -13.79
C GLN A 110 -16.91 -9.95 -14.83
N LYS A 111 -17.09 -8.66 -14.48
CA LYS A 111 -16.68 -7.54 -15.31
C LYS A 111 -16.18 -6.37 -14.46
N PHE A 112 -15.20 -5.61 -14.96
CA PHE A 112 -14.86 -4.32 -14.37
C PHE A 112 -15.93 -3.26 -14.68
N CYS A 113 -16.60 -2.76 -13.65
CA CYS A 113 -17.61 -1.69 -13.76
C CYS A 113 -17.02 -0.28 -13.65
N SER A 114 -15.79 -0.16 -13.14
CA SER A 114 -15.03 1.07 -13.03
C SER A 114 -13.52 0.81 -13.16
N ILE A 115 -12.75 1.85 -13.48
CA ILE A 115 -11.28 1.77 -13.48
C ILE A 115 -10.79 1.85 -12.02
N PRO A 116 -10.09 0.85 -11.48
CA PRO A 116 -9.60 0.92 -10.12
C PRO A 116 -8.60 2.07 -9.95
N VAL A 117 -8.72 2.82 -8.85
CA VAL A 117 -7.93 4.03 -8.57
C VAL A 117 -6.42 3.81 -8.67
N ARG A 118 -5.94 2.63 -8.25
CA ARG A 118 -4.50 2.28 -8.24
C ARG A 118 -4.05 1.48 -9.45
N SER A 119 -4.92 1.23 -10.43
CA SER A 119 -4.61 0.34 -11.55
C SER A 119 -3.65 0.95 -12.57
N TYR A 120 -2.99 0.10 -13.35
CA TYR A 120 -2.21 0.50 -14.51
C TYR A 120 -3.06 1.27 -15.54
N ALA A 121 -4.34 0.88 -15.67
CA ALA A 121 -5.33 1.55 -16.50
C ALA A 121 -5.69 2.97 -16.04
N ASN A 122 -5.26 3.39 -14.84
CA ASN A 122 -5.39 4.76 -14.34
C ASN A 122 -4.09 5.58 -14.48
N GLY A 123 -3.15 5.16 -15.33
CA GLY A 123 -1.90 5.91 -15.58
C GLY A 123 -0.87 5.80 -14.47
N LEU A 124 -0.99 4.80 -13.59
CA LEU A 124 -0.07 4.58 -12.46
C LEU A 124 1.01 3.53 -12.74
N TRP A 125 1.22 3.19 -14.00
CA TRP A 125 2.29 2.29 -14.40
C TRP A 125 3.64 3.04 -14.38
N LEU A 126 4.57 2.56 -13.56
CA LEU A 126 5.87 3.21 -13.34
C LEU A 126 7.00 2.65 -14.22
N GLY A 127 6.72 1.63 -15.02
CA GLY A 127 7.74 0.88 -15.76
C GLY A 127 8.05 -0.46 -15.12
N LYS A 128 9.13 -1.09 -15.57
CA LYS A 128 9.65 -2.33 -14.99
C LYS A 128 10.36 -2.03 -13.68
N THR A 129 10.29 -2.97 -12.74
CA THR A 129 11.12 -2.94 -11.53
C THR A 129 12.60 -2.95 -11.92
N PRO A 130 13.41 -2.00 -11.43
CA PRO A 130 14.86 -2.00 -11.64
C PRO A 130 15.50 -3.28 -11.07
N PRO A 131 16.55 -3.83 -11.70
CA PRO A 131 17.23 -5.04 -11.21
C PRO A 131 17.68 -4.94 -9.74
N GLU A 132 18.06 -3.74 -9.29
CA GLU A 132 18.50 -3.46 -7.92
C GLU A 132 17.36 -3.54 -6.90
N LEU A 133 16.11 -3.49 -7.35
CA LEU A 133 14.91 -3.60 -6.54
C LEU A 133 14.15 -4.92 -6.78
N CYS A 134 14.73 -5.83 -7.57
CA CYS A 134 14.19 -7.17 -7.76
C CYS A 134 14.58 -8.08 -6.58
N ASP A 135 13.75 -9.08 -6.30
CA ASP A 135 14.02 -10.17 -5.37
C ASP A 135 14.36 -9.76 -3.92
N LEU A 136 13.90 -8.59 -3.49
CA LEU A 136 14.06 -8.11 -2.12
C LEU A 136 13.32 -9.01 -1.13
N THR A 137 13.95 -9.32 -0.02
CA THR A 137 13.29 -9.95 1.13
C THR A 137 12.24 -8.99 1.72
N PHE A 138 11.25 -9.55 2.44
CA PHE A 138 10.25 -8.73 3.14
C PHE A 138 10.90 -7.65 4.02
N LEU A 139 11.99 -7.98 4.73
CA LEU A 139 12.71 -7.04 5.58
C LEU A 139 13.40 -5.94 4.75
N GLU A 140 14.05 -6.27 3.64
CA GLU A 140 14.68 -5.29 2.75
C GLU A 140 13.65 -4.34 2.13
N GLU A 141 12.50 -4.87 1.69
CA GLU A 141 11.38 -4.04 1.24
C GLU A 141 10.92 -3.07 2.33
N GLN A 142 10.76 -3.54 3.58
CA GLN A 142 10.36 -2.68 4.70
C GLN A 142 11.42 -1.62 5.00
N CYS A 143 12.71 -1.96 4.93
CA CYS A 143 13.81 -1.01 5.12
C CYS A 143 13.81 0.07 4.02
N ILE A 144 13.63 -0.31 2.75
CA ILE A 144 13.53 0.61 1.62
C ILE A 144 12.26 1.47 1.72
N ALA A 145 11.12 0.88 2.10
CA ALA A 145 9.85 1.59 2.28
C ALA A 145 9.92 2.60 3.44
N ARG A 146 10.61 2.25 4.54
CA ARG A 146 10.84 3.15 5.69
C ARG A 146 11.82 4.28 5.39
N ALA A 147 12.71 4.12 4.41
CA ALA A 147 13.74 5.10 4.06
C ALA A 147 13.23 6.37 3.35
N ARG A 148 11.92 6.64 3.32
CA ARG A 148 11.32 7.70 2.49
C ARG A 148 10.48 8.64 3.33
N ALA A 149 11.17 9.62 3.92
CA ALA A 149 10.60 10.64 4.80
C ALA A 149 9.33 11.29 4.23
N THR A 150 8.27 11.34 5.05
CA THR A 150 7.10 12.19 4.85
C THR A 150 7.50 13.64 5.11
N ARG A 151 7.86 14.39 4.07
CA ARG A 151 7.88 15.85 4.17
C ARG A 151 6.51 16.40 3.81
N CYS A 152 5.83 16.94 4.81
CA CYS A 152 4.58 17.65 4.61
C CYS A 152 4.89 19.11 4.29
N MET A 153 4.48 19.57 3.11
CA MET A 153 4.58 20.99 2.74
C MET A 153 3.23 21.64 2.99
N TYR A 154 3.22 22.66 3.83
CA TYR A 154 2.03 23.45 4.14
C TYR A 154 2.22 24.88 3.67
N LYS A 155 1.25 25.40 2.93
CA LYS A 155 1.12 26.84 2.70
C LYS A 155 0.17 27.39 3.76
N ILE A 156 0.68 28.30 4.58
CA ILE A 156 -0.12 29.07 5.53
C ILE A 156 -0.56 30.36 4.81
N SER A 157 -1.87 30.61 4.78
CA SER A 157 -2.44 31.82 4.18
C SER A 157 -3.41 32.48 5.16
N LEU A 158 -3.33 33.81 5.28
CA LEU A 158 -4.29 34.59 6.04
C LEU A 158 -5.60 34.69 5.25
N GLY A 159 -6.69 34.21 5.82
CA GLY A 159 -8.02 34.29 5.25
C GLY A 159 -8.63 35.69 5.40
N PRO A 160 -9.74 35.98 4.69
CA PRO A 160 -10.41 37.29 4.73
C PRO A 160 -10.88 37.72 6.13
N SER A 161 -11.12 36.75 7.01
CA SER A 161 -11.51 36.96 8.42
C SER A 161 -10.34 37.18 9.37
N GLY A 162 -9.10 37.26 8.86
CA GLY A 162 -7.88 37.35 9.68
C GLY A 162 -7.45 36.02 10.32
N GLN A 163 -8.12 34.91 10.01
CA GLN A 163 -7.73 33.58 10.49
C GLN A 163 -6.75 32.93 9.52
N PHE A 164 -5.70 32.30 10.04
CA PHE A 164 -4.77 31.52 9.21
C PHE A 164 -5.41 30.18 8.82
N ALA A 165 -5.39 29.87 7.52
CA ALA A 165 -5.75 28.56 6.99
C ALA A 165 -4.49 27.89 6.42
N ALA A 166 -4.31 26.60 6.73
CA ALA A 166 -3.23 25.79 6.18
C ALA A 166 -3.78 24.88 5.08
N ARG A 167 -3.17 24.91 3.90
CA ARG A 167 -3.39 23.94 2.84
C ARG A 167 -2.08 23.25 2.52
N GLY A 168 -2.05 21.93 2.58
CA GLY A 168 -0.82 21.17 2.38
C GLY A 168 -0.98 20.02 1.40
N ASN A 169 0.16 19.61 0.84
CA ASN A 169 0.31 18.36 0.10
C ASN A 169 1.31 17.48 0.84
N VAL A 170 1.06 16.18 0.87
CA VAL A 170 2.02 15.20 1.35
C VAL A 170 2.84 14.74 0.15
N CYS A 171 4.14 15.03 0.17
CA CYS A 171 5.07 14.55 -0.85
C CYS A 171 5.88 13.40 -0.26
N ILE A 172 5.69 12.21 -0.81
CA ILE A 172 6.49 11.04 -0.47
C ILE A 172 7.67 11.02 -1.43
N LEU A 173 8.86 11.35 -0.94
CA LEU A 173 10.06 11.38 -1.77
C LEU A 173 10.82 10.06 -1.70
N PRO A 174 11.19 9.45 -2.85
CA PRO A 174 11.96 8.22 -2.94
C PRO A 174 13.35 8.21 -2.28
N GLN A 175 13.90 9.38 -2.02
CA GLN A 175 15.31 9.59 -1.68
C GLN A 175 15.43 10.79 -0.74
N ASP A 176 16.48 10.81 0.08
CA ASP A 176 16.80 11.98 0.90
C ASP A 176 17.11 13.17 -0.03
N SER A 177 16.28 14.21 0.07
CA SER A 177 16.41 15.43 -0.73
C SER A 177 17.29 16.47 -0.07
N ALA A 178 17.82 16.21 1.14
CA ALA A 178 18.74 17.13 1.80
C ALA A 178 19.96 17.45 0.94
N SER A 179 20.45 16.48 0.16
CA SER A 179 21.56 16.68 -0.78
C SER A 179 21.21 17.45 -2.05
N LEU A 180 19.91 17.62 -2.37
CA LEU A 180 19.42 18.40 -3.52
C LEU A 180 19.13 19.86 -3.18
N LEU A 181 19.20 20.21 -1.88
CA LEU A 181 18.86 21.53 -1.35
C LEU A 181 20.10 22.31 -0.85
N ASN A 182 21.29 21.76 -1.03
CA ASN A 182 22.58 22.41 -0.76
C ASN A 182 23.28 22.77 -2.07
#